data_AF-A0A7C4NW12-F1
#
_entry.id   AF-A0A7C4NW12-F1
#
_cell.length_a   1.000
_cell.length_b   1.000
_cell.length_c   1.000
_cell.angle_alpha   90.00
_cell.angle_beta   90.00
_cell.angle_gamma   90.00
#
_symmetry.space_group_name_H-M   'P 1'
#
loop_
_entity.id
_entity.type
_entity.pdbx_description
1 polymer ?
#
loop_
_entity_poly.entity_id
_entity_poly.type
_entity_poly.pdbx_seq_one_letter_code
_entity_poly.pdbx_strand_id
1 'polypeptide(L)'
;MPECLPFCAWRYNPEKVKIEEVIAPPYDIVSEKEIEEFKKKSPYNIFHLELPEDYNKARELLENWKRSKILIRDEFPTIYFYELEFIYQEKTFNKKRLYSFSKA
;
A
#
# COMPACT_ATOMS: atom_id res chain seq x y z
N MET A 1 -0.25 -18.33 22.12
CA MET A 1 -0.25 -18.07 20.66
C MET A 1 -1.01 -16.77 20.46
N PRO A 2 -0.46 -15.75 19.78
CA PRO A 2 -1.15 -14.48 19.59
C PRO A 2 -2.48 -14.68 18.83
N GLU A 3 -3.52 -13.99 19.28
CA GLU A 3 -4.82 -13.97 18.59
C GLU A 3 -4.76 -13.03 17.38
N CYS A 4 -5.18 -13.53 16.22
CA CYS A 4 -5.31 -12.76 14.98
C CYS A 4 -6.69 -12.10 14.93
N LEU A 5 -6.75 -10.79 15.13
CA LEU A 5 -7.99 -10.01 15.16
C LEU A 5 -8.24 -9.28 13.83
N PRO A 6 -9.48 -9.31 13.31
CA PRO A 6 -9.86 -8.61 12.09
C PRO A 6 -9.87 -7.09 12.29
N PHE A 7 -9.76 -6.33 11.19
CA PHE A 7 -9.84 -4.87 11.23
C PHE A 7 -10.37 -4.25 9.94
N CYS A 8 -10.72 -2.98 10.00
CA CYS A 8 -11.17 -2.19 8.85
C CYS A 8 -9.95 -1.50 8.20
N ALA A 9 -9.33 -2.15 7.22
CA ALA A 9 -8.18 -1.60 6.51
C ALA A 9 -8.56 -0.43 5.60
N TRP A 10 -7.59 0.45 5.36
CA TRP A 10 -7.61 1.37 4.23
C TRP A 10 -6.89 0.72 3.05
N ARG A 11 -7.50 0.76 1.87
CA ARG A 11 -6.91 0.22 0.64
C ARG A 11 -7.21 1.11 -0.56
N TYR A 12 -6.40 1.01 -1.59
CA TYR A 12 -6.68 1.68 -2.85
C TYR A 12 -8.01 1.19 -3.44
N ASN A 13 -8.76 2.13 -4.01
CA ASN A 13 -10.01 1.84 -4.71
C ASN A 13 -9.69 1.41 -6.16
N PRO A 14 -9.90 0.14 -6.53
CA PRO A 14 -9.59 -0.35 -7.87
C PRO A 14 -10.46 0.29 -8.97
N GLU A 15 -11.58 0.92 -8.62
CA GLU A 15 -12.42 1.65 -9.59
C GLU A 15 -11.80 3.00 -9.98
N LYS A 16 -10.88 3.54 -9.18
CA LYS A 16 -10.31 4.89 -9.38
C LYS A 16 -8.84 4.88 -9.77
N VAL A 17 -8.11 3.83 -9.39
CA VAL A 17 -6.68 3.72 -9.65
C VAL A 17 -6.33 2.30 -10.06
N LYS A 18 -5.34 2.17 -10.94
CA LYS A 18 -4.71 0.89 -11.22
C LYS A 18 -3.65 0.63 -10.18
N ILE A 19 -3.68 -0.56 -9.57
CA ILE A 19 -2.83 -0.87 -8.43
C ILE A 19 -1.34 -0.79 -8.80
N GLU A 20 -0.97 -1.25 -10.00
CA GLU A 20 0.40 -1.25 -10.50
C GLU A 20 1.02 0.15 -10.69
N GLU A 21 0.19 1.19 -10.78
CA GLU A 21 0.63 2.59 -10.94
C GLU A 21 0.83 3.30 -9.59
N VAL A 22 0.18 2.80 -8.52
CA VAL A 22 0.13 3.48 -7.22
C VAL A 22 0.92 2.80 -6.12
N ILE A 23 1.27 1.52 -6.27
CA ILE A 23 2.19 0.84 -5.35
C ILE A 23 3.64 1.13 -5.72
N ALA A 24 4.53 0.94 -4.76
CA ALA A 24 5.97 1.03 -4.98
C ALA A 24 6.71 -0.03 -4.14
N PRO A 25 7.95 -0.38 -4.50
CA PRO A 25 8.81 -1.20 -3.65
C PRO A 25 9.10 -0.51 -2.30
N PRO A 26 9.58 -1.26 -1.30
CA PRO A 26 10.10 -0.67 -0.07
C PRO A 26 11.11 0.46 -0.33
N TYR A 27 10.98 1.55 0.42
CA TYR A 27 11.76 2.77 0.20
C TYR A 27 13.27 2.61 0.43
N ASP A 28 13.68 1.58 1.16
CA ASP A 28 15.07 1.29 1.52
C ASP A 28 15.87 0.62 0.40
N ILE A 29 15.21 0.20 -0.69
CA ILE A 29 15.83 -0.50 -1.82
C ILE A 29 15.69 0.24 -3.16
N VAL A 30 15.26 1.50 -3.15
CA VAL A 30 15.06 2.33 -4.36
C VAL A 30 15.96 3.57 -4.32
N SER A 31 16.45 3.99 -5.49
CA SER A 31 17.20 5.23 -5.66
C SER A 31 16.30 6.46 -5.71
N GLU A 32 16.85 7.66 -5.48
CA GLU A 32 16.12 8.93 -5.60
C GLU A 32 15.48 9.12 -6.98
N LYS A 33 16.19 8.72 -8.04
CA LYS A 33 15.67 8.76 -9.40
C LYS A 33 14.47 7.83 -9.58
N GLU A 34 14.53 6.61 -9.05
CA GLU A 34 13.38 5.68 -9.08
C GLU A 34 12.20 6.22 -8.28
N ILE A 35 12.44 6.83 -7.11
CA ILE A 35 11.40 7.48 -6.31
C ILE A 35 10.67 8.55 -7.13
N GLU A 36 11.40 9.42 -7.84
CA GLU A 36 10.80 10.39 -8.74
C GLU A 36 10.00 9.76 -9.87
N GLU A 37 10.52 8.70 -10.49
CA GLU A 37 9.82 7.98 -11.55
C GLU A 37 8.51 7.36 -11.04
N PHE A 38 8.52 6.74 -9.85
CA PHE A 38 7.30 6.21 -9.21
C PHE A 38 6.30 7.33 -8.88
N LYS A 39 6.77 8.46 -8.33
CA LYS A 39 5.92 9.63 -8.06
C LYS A 39 5.31 10.22 -9.34
N LYS A 40 6.03 10.16 -10.47
CA LYS A 40 5.56 10.62 -11.79
C LYS A 40 4.57 9.66 -12.44
N LYS A 41 4.65 8.35 -12.17
CA LYS A 41 3.70 7.35 -12.70
C LYS A 41 2.26 7.65 -12.30
N SER A 42 2.04 8.11 -11.06
CA SER A 42 0.71 8.45 -10.59
C SER A 42 0.74 9.53 -9.50
N PRO A 43 -0.19 10.50 -9.52
CA PRO A 43 -0.36 11.43 -8.41
C PRO A 43 -0.84 10.73 -7.12
N TYR A 44 -1.25 9.47 -7.21
CA TYR A 44 -1.71 8.65 -6.08
C TYR A 44 -0.69 7.60 -5.64
N ASN A 45 0.55 7.66 -6.14
CA ASN A 45 1.60 6.74 -5.74
C ASN A 45 1.95 6.87 -4.26
N ILE A 46 2.12 5.73 -3.57
CA ILE A 46 2.31 5.66 -2.12
C ILE A 46 3.53 6.46 -1.62
N PHE A 47 4.56 6.66 -2.45
CA PHE A 47 5.71 7.48 -2.09
C PHE A 47 5.39 8.96 -1.84
N HIS A 48 4.24 9.47 -2.28
CA HIS A 48 3.77 10.80 -1.85
C HIS A 48 3.40 10.85 -0.36
N LEU A 49 3.10 9.70 0.25
CA LEU A 49 2.81 9.55 1.68
C LEU A 49 3.97 8.97 2.48
N GLU A 50 4.70 7.98 1.94
CA GLU A 50 5.83 7.33 2.62
C GLU A 50 7.10 8.16 2.61
N LEU A 51 7.37 8.89 1.53
CA LEU A 51 8.54 9.74 1.35
C LEU A 51 8.13 11.18 1.04
N PRO A 52 7.40 11.85 1.94
CA PRO A 52 6.95 13.21 1.71
C PRO A 52 8.10 14.20 1.95
N GLU A 53 8.11 15.29 1.20
CA GLU A 53 8.98 16.44 1.47
C GLU A 53 8.55 17.18 2.76
N ASP A 54 7.25 17.11 3.08
CA ASP A 54 6.62 17.78 4.21
C ASP A 54 5.48 16.92 4.79
N TYR A 55 5.54 16.61 6.09
CA TYR A 55 4.55 15.79 6.78
C TYR A 55 3.15 16.41 6.84
N ASN A 56 3.03 17.75 6.90
CA ASN A 56 1.74 18.42 6.87
C ASN A 56 1.07 18.25 5.51
N LYS A 57 1.85 18.37 4.42
CA LYS A 57 1.36 18.10 3.06
C LYS A 57 0.93 16.64 2.93
N ALA A 58 1.70 15.70 3.47
CA ALA A 58 1.34 14.28 3.46
C ALA A 58 0.00 14.01 4.18
N ARG A 59 -0.22 14.65 5.33
CA ARG A 59 -1.49 14.57 6.07
C ARG A 59 -2.66 15.09 5.24
N GLU A 60 -2.52 16.27 4.63
CA GLU A 60 -3.56 16.86 3.77
C GLU A 60 -3.86 15.99 2.56
N LEU A 61 -2.81 15.43 1.94
CA LEU A 61 -2.90 14.52 0.81
C LEU A 61 -3.64 13.23 1.20
N LEU A 62 -3.30 12.63 2.34
CA LEU A 62 -3.97 11.44 2.88
C LEU A 62 -5.46 11.70 3.13
N GLU A 63 -5.81 12.81 3.79
CA GLU A 63 -7.21 13.17 4.01
C GLU A 63 -7.96 13.43 2.70
N ASN A 64 -7.29 14.06 1.73
CA ASN A 64 -7.87 14.25 0.40
C ASN A 64 -8.10 12.91 -0.31
N TRP A 65 -7.18 11.94 -0.21
CA TRP A 65 -7.33 10.61 -0.82
C TRP A 65 -8.49 9.83 -0.19
N LYS A 66 -8.67 9.92 1.12
CA LYS A 66 -9.83 9.32 1.82
C LYS A 66 -11.14 9.95 1.36
N ARG A 67 -11.23 11.29 1.38
CA ARG A 67 -12.44 12.03 0.97
C ARG A 67 -12.80 11.78 -0.50
N SER A 68 -11.78 11.74 -1.35
CA SER A 68 -11.93 11.50 -2.79
C SER A 68 -12.13 10.03 -3.14
N LYS A 69 -12.21 9.12 -2.15
CA LYS A 69 -12.34 7.68 -2.31
C LYS A 69 -11.24 7.04 -3.18
N ILE A 70 -10.04 7.65 -3.19
CA ILE A 70 -8.82 7.02 -3.73
C ILE A 70 -8.38 5.91 -2.78
N LEU A 71 -8.43 6.21 -1.48
CA LEU A 71 -8.40 5.19 -0.43
C LEU A 71 -9.82 4.99 0.08
N ILE A 72 -10.23 3.74 0.18
CA ILE A 72 -11.49 3.31 0.77
C ILE A 72 -11.21 2.50 2.02
N ARG A 73 -12.10 2.61 3.00
CA ARG A 73 -12.04 1.82 4.22
C ARG A 73 -13.06 0.70 4.14
N ASP A 74 -12.68 -0.50 4.53
CA ASP A 74 -13.64 -1.59 4.60
C ASP A 74 -14.66 -1.34 5.73
N GLU A 75 -15.92 -1.63 5.44
CA GLU A 75 -17.05 -1.35 6.35
C GLU A 75 -17.03 -2.28 7.57
N PHE A 76 -16.62 -3.52 7.36
CA PHE A 76 -16.60 -4.55 8.40
C PHE A 76 -15.16 -5.00 8.71
N PRO A 77 -14.85 -5.31 9.99
CA PRO A 77 -13.57 -5.92 10.34
C PRO A 77 -13.34 -7.19 9.54
N THR A 78 -12.23 -7.24 8.80
CA THR A 78 -11.90 -8.35 7.89
C THR A 78 -10.50 -8.86 8.18
N ILE A 79 -10.24 -10.13 7.80
CA ILE A 79 -8.90 -10.71 7.79
C ILE A 79 -8.39 -10.68 6.35
N TYR A 80 -7.17 -10.20 6.13
CA TYR A 80 -6.64 -9.99 4.80
C TYR A 80 -5.62 -11.07 4.45
N PHE A 81 -5.91 -11.82 3.40
CA PHE A 81 -4.99 -12.80 2.83
C PHE A 81 -4.19 -12.16 1.71
N TYR A 82 -2.89 -12.39 1.72
CA TYR A 82 -1.97 -11.90 0.70
C TYR A 82 -1.19 -13.06 0.09
N GLU A 83 -1.16 -13.08 -1.23
CA GLU A 83 -0.39 -14.03 -2.02
C GLU A 83 0.53 -13.25 -2.95
N LEU A 84 1.80 -13.63 -2.96
CA LEU A 84 2.82 -13.05 -3.84
C LEU A 84 3.41 -14.17 -4.68
N GLU A 85 3.32 -14.00 -6.00
CA GLU A 85 4.05 -14.80 -6.97
C GLU A 85 5.18 -13.98 -7.58
N PHE A 86 6.38 -14.55 -7.64
CA PHE A 86 7.54 -13.89 -8.24
C PHE A 86 8.51 -14.91 -8.83
N ILE A 87 9.30 -14.46 -9.81
CA ILE A 87 10.35 -15.27 -10.44
C ILE A 87 11.68 -14.89 -9.83
N TYR A 88 12.45 -15.88 -9.40
CA TYR A 88 13.82 -15.71 -8.92
C TYR A 88 14.69 -16.85 -9.44
N GLN A 89 15.82 -16.53 -10.08
CA GLN A 89 16.70 -17.53 -10.72
C GLN A 89 15.94 -18.52 -11.63
N GLU A 90 15.08 -17.99 -12.51
CA GLU A 90 14.25 -18.75 -13.47
C GLU A 90 13.25 -19.74 -12.83
N LYS A 91 13.05 -19.66 -11.51
CA LYS A 91 12.07 -20.46 -10.78
C LYS A 91 10.94 -19.57 -10.26
N THR A 92 9.71 -20.07 -10.37
CA THR A 92 8.52 -19.42 -9.80
C THR A 92 8.39 -19.76 -8.33
N PHE A 93 8.22 -18.74 -7.49
CA PHE A 93 7.97 -18.86 -6.06
C PHE A 93 6.59 -18.29 -5.73
N ASN A 94 5.90 -18.93 -4.78
CA ASN A 94 4.62 -18.48 -4.26
C ASN A 94 4.69 -18.33 -2.74
N LYS A 95 4.28 -17.16 -2.22
CA LYS A 95 4.35 -16.83 -0.80
C LYS A 95 2.99 -16.34 -0.30
N LYS A 96 2.48 -17.00 0.73
CA LYS A 96 1.18 -16.73 1.35
C LYS A 96 1.37 -16.11 2.73
N ARG A 97 0.64 -15.03 3.04
CA ARG A 97 0.68 -14.31 4.33
C ARG A 97 -0.72 -13.87 4.76
N LEU A 98 -0.91 -13.78 6.07
CA LEU A 98 -2.12 -13.25 6.70
C LEU A 98 -1.79 -11.91 7.37
N TYR A 99 -2.59 -10.88 7.11
CA TYR A 99 -2.51 -9.60 7.81
C TYR A 99 -3.72 -9.45 8.74
N SER A 100 -3.43 -9.29 10.04
CA SER A 100 -4.39 -9.09 11.13
C SER A 100 -3.71 -8.34 12.28
N PHE A 101 -4.46 -7.72 13.19
CA PHE A 101 -3.87 -7.19 14.42
C PHE A 101 -3.63 -8.32 15.43
N SER A 102 -2.52 -8.26 16.17
CA SER A 102 -2.28 -9.12 17.31
C SER A 102 -2.56 -8.35 18.60
N LYS A 103 -3.35 -8.94 19.51
CA LYS A 103 -3.42 -8.46 20.89
C LYS A 103 -2.23 -9.05 21.65
N ALA A 104 -1.41 -8.18 22.26
CA ALA A 104 -0.30 -8.58 23.12
C ALA A 104 -0.78 -8.91 24.54
#